data_AF-A0A653PDN7-F1
#
_entry.id   AF-A0A653PDN7-F1
#
_cell.length_a   1.000
_cell.length_b   1.000
_cell.length_c   1.000
_cell.angle_alpha   90.00
_cell.angle_beta   90.00
_cell.angle_gamma   90.00
#
_symmetry.space_group_name_H-M   'P 1'
#
loop_
_entity.id
_entity.type
_entity.pdbx_description
1 polymer ?
#
loop_
_entity_poly.entity_id
_entity_poly.type
_entity_poly.pdbx_seq_one_letter_code
_entity_poly.pdbx_strand_id
1 'polypeptide(L)'
;MELSWSVRFDTLTTGKIMKKLVAALALPLLIAACGRFHNEDAGQPEVEAASTHNEVASIVQCITDEAKKHNATYKQTPIPQGTMLEFGDSNVVKVRYDNGETTYRFYPGERHVSNMWIEGAGKKCAP
;
A
#
# COMPACT_ATOMS: atom_id res chain seq x y z
N MET A 1 -2.07 50.74 -52.05
CA MET A 1 -2.73 50.18 -53.25
C MET A 1 -2.82 48.68 -52.98
N GLU A 2 -3.82 48.25 -52.21
CA GLU A 2 -5.10 47.74 -52.73
C GLU A 2 -4.87 46.62 -53.74
N LEU A 3 -5.30 45.40 -53.41
CA LEU A 3 -6.02 44.50 -54.32
C LEU A 3 -6.56 43.30 -53.52
N SER A 4 -7.74 43.55 -52.96
CA SER A 4 -8.83 42.61 -52.73
C SER A 4 -8.89 41.52 -53.82
N TRP A 5 -8.93 40.24 -53.43
CA TRP A 5 -9.52 39.20 -54.25
C TRP A 5 -10.41 38.28 -53.41
N SER A 6 -11.64 38.14 -53.92
CA SER A 6 -12.81 37.53 -53.31
C SER A 6 -12.69 36.03 -53.07
N VAL A 7 -13.33 35.61 -51.98
CA VAL A 7 -13.79 34.25 -51.70
C VAL A 7 -14.81 33.81 -52.75
N ARG A 8 -14.68 32.60 -53.29
CA ARG A 8 -15.81 31.81 -53.77
C ARG A 8 -15.83 30.47 -53.06
N PHE A 9 -16.93 30.26 -52.34
CA PHE A 9 -17.40 28.97 -51.87
C PHE A 9 -18.09 28.27 -53.05
N ASP A 10 -17.59 27.10 -53.44
CA ASP A 10 -18.43 26.12 -54.12
C ASP A 10 -18.68 24.95 -53.17
N THR A 11 -19.96 24.82 -52.83
CA THR A 11 -20.54 23.84 -51.93
C THR A 11 -20.71 22.47 -52.58
N LEU A 12 -20.41 21.44 -51.77
CA LEU A 12 -21.12 20.15 -51.64
C LEU A 12 -21.11 19.16 -52.81
N THR A 13 -20.47 18.01 -52.57
CA THR A 13 -21.11 16.71 -52.81
C THR A 13 -20.71 15.69 -51.74
N THR A 14 -21.67 15.47 -50.85
CA THR A 14 -22.01 14.28 -50.07
C THR A 14 -21.29 12.98 -50.43
N GLY A 15 -20.60 12.36 -49.47
CA GLY A 15 -19.97 11.06 -49.73
C GLY A 15 -19.26 10.38 -48.55
N LYS A 16 -19.99 10.09 -47.47
CA LYS A 16 -19.80 8.85 -46.68
C LYS A 16 -18.47 8.67 -45.91
N ILE A 17 -18.27 9.40 -44.80
CA ILE A 17 -17.40 8.92 -43.69
C ILE A 17 -18.00 9.32 -42.34
N MET A 18 -19.19 8.81 -42.00
CA MET A 18 -19.78 8.94 -40.67
C MET A 18 -19.79 7.56 -40.00
N LYS A 19 -18.62 7.09 -39.54
CA LYS A 19 -18.49 5.90 -38.66
C LYS A 19 -17.34 5.97 -37.64
N LYS A 20 -16.67 7.12 -37.46
CA LYS A 20 -15.46 7.17 -36.63
C LYS A 20 -15.40 8.32 -35.62
N LEU A 21 -16.54 8.84 -35.15
CA LEU A 21 -16.54 9.97 -34.20
C LEU A 21 -17.38 9.76 -32.94
N VAL A 22 -17.78 8.52 -32.62
CA VAL A 22 -18.48 8.23 -31.34
C VAL A 22 -17.56 7.53 -30.32
N ALA A 23 -16.39 7.03 -30.74
CA ALA A 23 -15.50 6.26 -29.88
C ALA A 23 -14.47 7.09 -29.08
N ALA A 24 -14.58 8.42 -29.03
CA ALA A 24 -13.59 9.28 -28.40
C ALA A 24 -14.01 9.87 -27.03
N LEU A 25 -15.30 9.77 -26.66
CA LEU A 25 -15.83 10.44 -25.45
C LEU A 25 -16.01 9.52 -24.23
N ALA A 26 -15.87 8.19 -24.37
CA ALA A 26 -16.06 7.25 -23.27
C ALA A 26 -14.77 6.87 -22.53
N LEU A 27 -13.59 7.14 -23.11
CA LEU A 27 -12.31 6.75 -22.52
C LEU A 27 -11.88 7.48 -21.23
N PRO A 28 -12.24 8.77 -20.97
CA PRO A 28 -11.76 9.43 -19.76
C PRO A 28 -12.55 9.05 -18.51
N LEU A 29 -13.71 8.40 -18.64
CA LEU A 29 -14.57 8.07 -17.49
C LEU A 29 -14.19 6.76 -16.77
N LEU A 30 -13.37 5.91 -17.40
CA LEU A 30 -12.95 4.63 -16.80
C LEU A 30 -11.72 4.75 -15.88
N ILE A 31 -10.96 5.85 -15.97
CA ILE A 31 -9.72 6.04 -15.19
C ILE A 31 -10.02 6.60 -13.78
N ALA A 32 -11.22 7.16 -13.55
CA ALA A 32 -11.61 7.74 -12.26
C ALA A 32 -12.02 6.69 -11.19
N ALA A 33 -12.17 5.41 -11.57
CA ALA A 33 -12.63 4.36 -10.65
C ALA A 33 -11.51 3.73 -9.79
N CYS A 34 -10.24 3.83 -10.20
CA CYS A 34 -9.13 3.22 -9.45
C CYS A 34 -8.54 4.11 -8.35
N GLY A 35 -8.99 5.36 -8.21
CA GLY A 35 -8.46 6.31 -7.23
C GLY A 35 -9.07 6.25 -5.83
N ARG A 36 -10.10 5.42 -5.60
CA ARG A 36 -10.87 5.41 -4.34
C ARG A 36 -10.49 4.33 -3.33
N PHE A 37 -9.47 3.53 -3.60
CA PHE A 37 -8.86 2.66 -2.59
C PHE A 37 -7.64 3.35 -1.96
N HIS A 38 -7.85 4.55 -1.42
CA HIS A 38 -6.93 5.17 -0.49
C HIS A 38 -7.63 5.13 0.87
N ASN A 39 -7.31 4.10 1.67
CA ASN A 39 -7.74 4.05 3.05
C ASN A 39 -6.74 4.91 3.84
N GLU A 40 -7.09 6.18 4.08
CA GLU A 40 -6.28 7.09 4.92
C GLU A 40 -6.10 6.56 6.35
N ASP A 41 -6.98 5.66 6.78
CA ASP A 41 -6.96 4.96 8.08
C ASP A 41 -6.26 3.60 8.02
N ALA A 42 -5.90 3.12 6.83
CA ALA A 42 -4.88 2.08 6.69
C ALA A 42 -3.54 2.79 6.87
N GLY A 43 -3.24 3.14 8.12
CA GLY A 43 -2.00 3.78 8.52
C GLY A 43 -0.86 3.16 7.72
N GLN A 44 -0.04 4.02 7.10
CA GLN A 44 1.15 3.55 6.41
C GLN A 44 1.91 2.65 7.39
N PRO A 45 2.37 1.46 6.96
CA PRO A 45 3.15 0.62 7.85
C PRO A 45 4.40 1.38 8.24
N GLU A 46 4.40 1.90 9.46
CA GLU A 46 5.54 2.56 10.04
C GLU A 46 6.63 1.49 10.13
N VAL A 47 7.76 1.76 9.48
CA VAL A 47 8.99 1.03 9.79
C VAL A 47 9.36 1.51 11.17
N GLU A 48 8.97 0.77 12.19
CA GLU A 48 9.18 1.23 13.56
C GLU A 48 10.67 1.15 13.94
N ALA A 49 11.45 0.29 13.27
CA ALA A 49 12.89 0.20 13.46
C ALA A 49 13.62 -0.52 12.32
N ALA A 50 14.91 -0.20 12.20
CA ALA A 50 15.81 -0.84 11.25
C ALA A 50 17.25 -0.94 11.77
N SER A 51 17.91 -2.09 11.55
CA SER A 51 19.25 -2.43 12.08
C SER A 51 20.12 -3.06 11.00
N THR A 52 21.41 -2.74 10.92
CA THR A 52 22.30 -3.33 9.90
C THR A 52 22.78 -4.75 10.23
N HIS A 53 22.34 -5.32 11.37
CA HIS A 53 22.64 -6.69 11.77
C HIS A 53 21.47 -7.61 11.44
N ASN A 54 21.73 -8.91 11.22
CA ASN A 54 20.65 -9.89 11.06
C ASN A 54 20.11 -10.29 12.43
N GLU A 55 19.04 -9.63 12.86
CA GLU A 55 18.44 -9.76 14.19
C GLU A 55 17.06 -10.43 14.16
N VAL A 56 16.64 -10.95 13.00
CA VAL A 56 15.30 -11.49 12.79
C VAL A 56 14.89 -12.47 13.89
N ALA A 57 15.75 -13.45 14.20
CA ALA A 57 15.45 -14.46 15.20
C ALA A 57 15.31 -13.85 16.62
N SER A 58 16.22 -12.94 16.98
CA SER A 58 16.22 -12.27 18.29
C SER A 58 14.99 -11.39 18.49
N ILE A 59 14.63 -10.60 17.47
CA ILE A 59 13.44 -9.75 17.48
C ILE A 59 12.17 -10.61 17.57
N VAL A 60 12.05 -11.64 16.73
CA VAL A 60 10.89 -12.56 16.77
C VAL A 60 10.78 -13.21 18.14
N GLN A 61 11.89 -13.69 18.71
CA GLN A 61 11.89 -14.27 20.05
C GLN A 61 11.38 -13.25 21.09
N CYS A 62 11.93 -12.04 21.10
CA CYS A 62 11.50 -10.99 22.02
C CYS A 62 9.99 -10.69 21.91
N ILE A 63 9.46 -10.52 20.69
CA ILE A 63 8.03 -10.26 20.48
C ILE A 63 7.18 -11.44 21.00
N THR A 64 7.60 -12.68 20.72
CA THR A 64 6.87 -13.85 21.21
C THR A 64 6.94 -14.02 22.73
N ASP A 65 8.00 -13.52 23.37
CA ASP A 65 8.11 -13.49 24.83
C ASP A 65 7.24 -12.39 25.45
N GLU A 66 7.06 -11.24 24.78
CA GLU A 66 6.03 -10.26 25.18
C GLU A 66 4.63 -10.84 25.00
N ALA A 67 4.35 -11.53 23.88
CA ALA A 67 3.06 -12.19 23.66
C ALA A 67 2.69 -13.16 24.79
N LYS A 68 3.65 -13.93 25.30
CA LYS A 68 3.44 -14.82 26.47
C LYS A 68 3.05 -14.04 27.73
N LYS A 69 3.67 -12.88 27.99
CA LYS A 69 3.34 -12.03 29.17
C LYS A 69 1.92 -11.51 29.11
N HIS A 70 1.40 -11.31 27.89
CA HIS A 70 0.05 -10.83 27.64
C HIS A 70 -0.96 -11.95 27.37
N ASN A 71 -0.56 -13.22 27.49
CA ASN A 71 -1.39 -14.39 27.14
C ASN A 71 -1.98 -14.32 25.72
N ALA A 72 -1.25 -13.67 24.79
CA ALA A 72 -1.71 -13.48 23.42
C ALA A 72 -1.34 -14.69 22.57
N THR A 73 -2.31 -15.18 21.80
CA THR A 73 -2.07 -16.18 20.77
C THR A 73 -1.64 -15.50 19.48
N TYR A 74 -0.80 -16.19 18.71
CA TYR A 74 -0.34 -15.73 17.42
C TYR A 74 -0.11 -16.89 16.47
N LYS A 75 -0.22 -16.62 15.18
CA LYS A 75 0.23 -17.52 14.11
C LYS A 75 1.55 -17.00 13.57
N GLN A 76 2.56 -17.85 13.57
CA GLN A 76 3.86 -17.54 13.00
C GLN A 76 3.95 -18.13 11.58
N THR A 77 4.14 -17.27 10.60
CA THR A 77 4.22 -17.63 9.18
C THR A 77 5.60 -17.25 8.65
N PRO A 78 6.37 -18.19 8.06
CA PRO A 78 7.63 -17.84 7.40
C PRO A 78 7.34 -16.95 6.18
N ILE A 79 8.17 -15.94 5.98
CA ILE A 79 8.12 -15.06 4.80
C ILE A 79 9.53 -15.00 4.20
N PRO A 80 9.67 -14.61 2.91
CA PRO A 80 10.99 -14.38 2.35
C PRO A 80 11.81 -13.46 3.26
N GLN A 81 13.03 -13.91 3.59
CA GLN A 81 13.99 -13.16 4.40
C GLN A 81 13.52 -12.85 5.84
N GLY A 82 12.50 -13.54 6.36
CA GLY A 82 12.13 -13.36 7.76
C GLY A 82 10.88 -14.08 8.23
N THR A 83 10.13 -13.44 9.13
CA THR A 83 8.96 -14.02 9.79
C THR A 83 7.83 -13.00 9.93
N MET A 84 6.60 -13.47 9.80
CA MET A 84 5.38 -12.74 10.10
C MET A 84 4.69 -13.34 11.32
N LEU A 85 4.27 -12.50 12.26
CA LEU A 85 3.46 -12.87 13.41
C LEU A 85 2.08 -12.23 13.22
N GLU A 86 1.06 -13.06 13.15
CA GLU A 86 -0.33 -12.65 13.00
C GLU A 86 -1.02 -12.83 14.35
N PHE A 87 -1.45 -11.74 14.97
CA PHE A 87 -2.20 -11.70 16.21
C PHE A 87 -3.71 -11.54 15.93
N GLY A 88 -4.52 -11.69 16.96
CA GLY A 88 -5.95 -11.40 16.89
C GLY A 88 -6.25 -9.98 16.39
N ASP A 89 -7.49 -9.79 15.94
CA ASP A 89 -8.01 -8.48 15.49
C ASP A 89 -7.23 -7.87 14.31
N SER A 90 -6.61 -8.73 13.48
CA SER A 90 -5.83 -8.34 12.29
C SER A 90 -4.53 -7.58 12.57
N ASN A 91 -3.99 -7.67 13.80
CA ASN A 91 -2.68 -7.11 14.13
C ASN A 91 -1.56 -7.99 13.53
N VAL A 92 -0.64 -7.38 12.77
CA VAL A 92 0.43 -8.13 12.10
C VAL A 92 1.79 -7.50 12.38
N VAL A 93 2.77 -8.31 12.79
CA VAL A 93 4.17 -7.91 12.91
C VAL A 93 4.98 -8.62 11.83
N LYS A 94 5.75 -7.88 11.03
CA LYS A 94 6.68 -8.44 10.04
C LYS A 94 8.10 -8.05 10.42
N VAL A 95 8.97 -9.06 10.49
CA VAL A 95 10.41 -8.88 10.71
C VAL A 95 11.15 -9.51 9.54
N ARG A 96 12.01 -8.75 8.87
CA ARG A 96 12.79 -9.22 7.70
C ARG A 96 14.21 -8.73 7.78
N TYR A 97 15.17 -9.50 7.27
CA TYR A 97 16.52 -9.04 6.97
C TYR A 97 16.73 -9.02 5.46
N ASP A 98 16.60 -7.85 4.85
CA ASP A 98 16.79 -7.65 3.42
C ASP A 98 17.73 -6.46 3.17
N ASN A 99 18.46 -6.49 2.05
CA ASN A 99 19.37 -5.41 1.65
C ASN A 99 20.41 -4.97 2.72
N GLY A 100 20.82 -5.88 3.61
CA GLY A 100 21.76 -5.59 4.69
C GLY A 100 21.13 -4.95 5.93
N GLU A 101 19.79 -4.94 6.02
CA GLU A 101 19.04 -4.30 7.08
C GLU A 101 17.92 -5.21 7.59
N THR A 102 17.84 -5.37 8.92
CA THR A 102 16.68 -5.95 9.60
C THR A 102 15.63 -4.87 9.73
N THR A 103 14.46 -5.05 9.13
CA THR A 103 13.31 -4.15 9.26
C THR A 103 12.23 -4.80 10.13
N TYR A 104 11.70 -4.00 11.05
CA TYR A 104 10.49 -4.31 11.82
C TYR A 104 9.34 -3.45 11.31
N ARG A 105 8.19 -4.06 11.03
CA ARG A 105 6.97 -3.35 10.61
C ARG A 105 5.77 -3.91 11.35
N PHE A 106 5.09 -3.03 12.08
CA PHE A 106 3.81 -3.35 12.71
C PHE A 106 2.67 -2.78 11.86
N TYR A 107 1.67 -3.62 11.63
CA TYR A 107 0.42 -3.27 10.96
C TYR A 107 -0.68 -3.36 12.03
N PRO A 108 -1.17 -2.22 12.55
CA PRO A 108 -2.21 -2.24 13.55
C PRO A 108 -3.52 -2.74 12.93
N GLY A 109 -4.19 -3.62 13.67
CA GLY A 109 -5.53 -4.08 13.37
C GLY A 109 -6.59 -3.21 14.06
N GLU A 110 -7.70 -3.83 14.46
CA GLU A 110 -8.68 -3.16 15.31
C GLU A 110 -8.06 -2.84 16.68
N ARG A 111 -8.18 -1.59 17.13
CA ARG A 111 -7.55 -1.13 18.38
C ARG A 111 -8.37 -1.53 19.60
N HIS A 112 -7.75 -2.29 20.50
CA HIS A 112 -8.32 -2.66 21.79
C HIS A 112 -7.28 -2.48 22.90
N VAL A 113 -7.72 -2.18 24.13
CA VAL A 113 -6.81 -2.05 25.28
C VAL A 113 -5.97 -3.33 25.48
N SER A 114 -6.53 -4.49 25.16
CA SER A 114 -5.86 -5.79 25.23
C SER A 114 -4.74 -5.99 24.20
N ASN A 115 -4.66 -5.19 23.14
CA ASN A 115 -3.66 -5.34 22.07
C ASN A 115 -2.70 -4.14 21.93
N MET A 116 -2.88 -3.07 22.70
CA MET A 116 -1.99 -1.89 22.68
C MET A 116 -0.53 -2.22 23.06
N TRP A 117 -0.30 -3.34 23.76
CA TRP A 117 1.05 -3.76 24.12
C TRP A 117 1.90 -4.14 22.90
N ILE A 118 1.31 -4.50 21.76
CA ILE A 118 2.03 -4.93 20.56
C ILE A 118 2.87 -3.78 19.98
N GLU A 119 2.31 -2.57 19.97
CA GLU A 119 3.04 -1.35 19.56
C GLU A 119 4.22 -1.07 20.50
N GLY A 120 4.02 -1.26 21.81
CA GLY A 120 5.09 -1.12 22.80
C GLY A 120 6.17 -2.20 22.67
N ALA A 121 5.79 -3.41 22.23
CA ALA A 121 6.72 -4.51 22.03
C ALA A 121 7.68 -4.23 20.87
N GLY A 122 7.24 -3.56 19.80
CA GLY A 122 8.11 -3.11 18.70
C GLY A 122 9.27 -2.26 19.19
N LYS A 123 8.97 -1.17 19.90
CA LYS A 123 9.96 -0.24 20.49
C LYS A 123 10.93 -0.91 21.46
N LYS A 124 10.52 -2.00 22.10
CA LYS A 124 11.35 -2.76 23.04
C LYS A 124 12.23 -3.81 22.35
N CYS A 125 11.66 -4.50 21.38
CA CYS A 125 12.27 -5.69 20.77
C CYS A 125 13.09 -5.37 19.53
N ALA A 126 12.85 -4.23 18.88
CA ALA A 126 13.62 -3.71 17.76
C ALA A 126 13.96 -2.24 18.04
N PRO A 127 14.96 -1.95 18.91
CA PRO A 127 15.42 -0.59 19.18
C PRO A 127 16.32 -0.02 18.08
#